data_AF-A0A522DL32-F1
#
_entry.id   AF-A0A522DL32-F1
#
_cell.length_a   1.000
_cell.length_b   1.000
_cell.length_c   1.000
_cell.angle_alpha   90.00
_cell.angle_beta   90.00
_cell.angle_gamma   90.00
#
_symmetry.space_group_name_H-M   'P 1'
#
loop_
_entity.id
_entity.type
_entity.pdbx_description
1 polymer ?
#
loop_
_entity_poly.entity_id
_entity_poly.type
_entity_poly.pdbx_seq_one_letter_code
_entity_poly.pdbx_strand_id
1 'polypeptide(L)'
;MYDKMTTILLLVLLCAVSLPVTAAGKDATKNYCNDPADKKEFDDLLRKHRTDTGIIRLFAMRQGLCEMIDKQQIPLETGINLWAIERQKILTERTKKELNRLTKKIS
;
A
#
# COMPACT_ATOMS: atom_id res chain seq x y z
N MET A 1 -52.08 29.85 -10.40
CA MET A 1 -51.48 29.73 -9.05
C MET A 1 -50.37 28.68 -9.01
N TYR A 2 -49.49 28.62 -10.02
CA TYR A 2 -48.40 27.62 -10.15
C TYR A 2 -47.02 28.26 -10.36
N ASP A 3 -46.87 29.52 -9.93
CA ASP A 3 -45.66 30.30 -10.21
C ASP A 3 -44.61 30.17 -9.08
N LYS A 4 -45.07 30.21 -7.82
CA LYS A 4 -44.17 30.18 -6.66
C LYS A 4 -43.74 28.76 -6.26
N MET A 5 -44.62 27.77 -6.42
CA MET A 5 -44.35 26.39 -5.98
C MET A 5 -43.31 25.70 -6.86
N THR A 6 -43.36 25.96 -8.17
CA THR A 6 -42.41 25.43 -9.16
C THR A 6 -41.03 26.08 -9.04
N THR A 7 -41.00 27.39 -8.75
CA THR A 7 -39.75 28.14 -8.53
C THR A 7 -39.04 27.70 -7.24
N ILE A 8 -39.80 27.44 -6.17
CA ILE A 8 -39.26 26.89 -4.91
C ILE A 8 -38.72 25.46 -5.14
N LEU A 9 -39.43 24.63 -5.91
CA LEU A 9 -39.00 23.27 -6.22
C LEU A 9 -37.68 23.26 -7.03
N LEU A 10 -37.52 24.19 -7.97
CA LEU A 10 -36.29 24.35 -8.76
C LEU A 10 -35.10 24.85 -7.92
N LEU A 11 -35.34 25.77 -6.96
CA LEU A 11 -34.32 26.26 -6.03
C LEU A 11 -33.82 25.18 -5.07
N VAL A 12 -34.71 24.31 -4.59
CA VAL A 12 -34.34 23.17 -3.74
C VAL A 12 -33.54 22.13 -4.53
N LEU A 13 -33.89 21.91 -5.80
CA LEU A 13 -33.16 20.98 -6.69
C LEU A 13 -31.75 21.49 -7.01
N LEU A 14 -31.55 22.80 -7.18
CA LEU A 14 -30.23 23.40 -7.47
C LEU A 14 -29.28 23.34 -6.26
N CYS A 15 -29.79 23.47 -5.03
CA CYS A 15 -28.97 23.41 -3.82
C CYS A 15 -28.41 22.00 -3.54
N ALA A 16 -29.11 20.94 -3.97
CA ALA A 16 -28.68 19.56 -3.73
C ALA A 16 -27.41 19.14 -4.50
N VAL A 17 -27.03 19.88 -5.54
CA VAL A 17 -25.85 19.58 -6.38
C VAL A 17 -24.55 20.15 -5.79
N SER A 18 -24.65 20.96 -4.73
CA SER A 18 -23.48 21.60 -4.09
C SER A 18 -22.84 20.80 -2.97
N LEU A 19 -23.18 19.50 -2.82
CA LEU A 19 -22.42 18.62 -1.94
C LEU A 19 -21.00 18.51 -2.51
N PRO A 20 -19.96 19.02 -1.81
CA PRO A 20 -18.61 18.67 -2.18
C PRO A 20 -18.53 17.16 -2.08
N VAL A 21 -18.24 16.48 -3.19
CA VAL A 21 -17.63 15.15 -3.16
C VAL A 21 -16.32 15.37 -2.41
N THR A 22 -16.38 15.20 -1.09
CA THR A 22 -15.19 14.88 -0.33
C THR A 22 -14.79 13.53 -0.87
N ALA A 23 -13.83 13.53 -1.79
CA ALA A 23 -13.03 12.38 -2.11
C ALA A 23 -12.30 11.98 -0.82
N ALA A 24 -13.03 11.37 0.11
CA ALA A 24 -12.51 10.62 1.24
C ALA A 24 -11.98 9.29 0.68
N GLY A 25 -10.98 9.43 -0.18
CA GLY A 25 -10.19 8.39 -0.80
C GLY A 25 -8.74 8.88 -0.88
N LYS A 26 -8.30 9.71 0.07
CA LYS A 26 -6.91 9.64 0.48
C LYS A 26 -6.82 8.36 1.27
N ASP A 27 -6.37 7.30 0.61
CA ASP A 27 -5.71 6.18 1.28
C ASP A 27 -4.73 6.81 2.28
N ALA A 28 -5.13 6.92 3.54
CA ALA A 28 -4.22 7.29 4.60
C ALA A 28 -3.13 6.24 4.51
N THR A 29 -1.95 6.64 4.03
CA THR A 29 -0.92 5.71 3.60
C THR A 29 -0.62 4.80 4.79
N LYS A 30 -1.07 3.56 4.72
CA LYS A 30 -1.18 2.67 5.88
C LYS A 30 0.19 2.57 6.52
N ASN A 31 0.32 3.02 7.77
CA ASN A 31 1.58 2.96 8.49
C ASN A 31 1.86 1.51 8.91
N TYR A 32 2.49 0.75 8.01
CA TYR A 32 2.80 -0.66 8.25
C TYR A 32 3.85 -0.87 9.34
N CYS A 33 4.53 0.16 9.83
CA CYS A 33 5.54 0.00 10.89
C CYS A 33 4.91 -0.42 12.22
N ASN A 34 3.72 0.11 12.50
CA ASN A 34 3.04 -0.05 13.79
C ASN A 34 1.73 -0.84 13.70
N ASP A 35 1.41 -1.42 12.54
CA ASP A 35 0.24 -2.28 12.40
C ASP A 35 0.51 -3.67 13.03
N PRO A 36 -0.26 -4.08 14.06
CA PRO A 36 -0.09 -5.39 14.71
C PRO A 36 -0.37 -6.59 13.79
N ALA A 37 -1.31 -6.45 12.86
CA ALA A 37 -1.66 -7.50 11.90
C ALA A 37 -0.51 -7.71 10.90
N ASP A 38 0.04 -6.61 10.37
CA ASP A 38 1.19 -6.67 9.46
C ASP A 38 2.40 -7.29 10.18
N LYS A 39 2.66 -6.87 11.43
CA LYS A 39 3.75 -7.43 12.25
C LYS A 39 3.64 -8.96 12.39
N LYS A 40 2.46 -9.47 12.74
CA LYS A 40 2.24 -10.91 12.91
C LYS A 40 2.48 -11.68 11.61
N GLU A 41 1.99 -11.16 10.49
CA GLU A 41 2.19 -11.79 9.17
C GLU A 41 3.68 -11.87 8.81
N PHE A 42 4.42 -10.77 8.98
CA PHE A 42 5.86 -10.74 8.72
C PHE A 42 6.65 -11.69 9.61
N ASP A 43 6.32 -11.74 10.90
CA ASP A 43 6.99 -12.65 11.85
C ASP A 43 6.71 -14.12 11.50
N ASP A 44 5.49 -14.45 11.09
CA ASP A 44 5.12 -15.80 10.67
C ASP A 44 5.80 -16.19 9.34
N LEU A 45 5.92 -15.26 8.39
CA LEU A 45 6.65 -15.48 7.14
C LEU A 45 8.14 -15.75 7.40
N LEU A 46 8.78 -14.92 8.24
CA LEU A 46 10.19 -15.11 8.59
C LEU A 46 10.42 -16.44 9.31
N ARG A 47 9.49 -16.83 10.19
CA ARG A 47 9.56 -18.10 10.93
C ARG A 47 9.42 -19.32 10.01
N LYS A 48 8.58 -19.24 8.99
CA LYS A 48 8.35 -20.30 7.99
C LYS A 48 9.49 -20.40 6.99
N HIS A 49 10.16 -19.29 6.68
CA HIS A 49 11.15 -19.20 5.61
C HIS A 49 12.49 -18.65 6.11
N ARG A 50 13.04 -19.26 7.18
CA ARG A 50 14.25 -18.79 7.88
C ARG A 50 15.53 -18.78 7.05
N THR A 51 15.55 -19.47 5.91
CA THR A 51 16.71 -19.54 5.00
C THR A 51 16.46 -18.81 3.69
N ASP A 52 15.28 -18.23 3.50
CA ASP A 52 14.96 -17.46 2.31
C ASP A 52 15.56 -16.07 2.45
N THR A 53 16.69 -15.85 1.76
CA THR A 53 17.44 -14.60 1.79
C THR A 53 16.61 -13.40 1.32
N GLY A 54 15.62 -13.59 0.44
CA GLY A 54 14.72 -12.53 0.02
C GLY A 54 13.78 -12.09 1.13
N ILE A 55 13.23 -13.04 1.90
CA ILE A 55 12.37 -12.75 3.04
C ILE A 55 13.17 -12.09 4.17
N ILE A 56 14.35 -12.61 4.49
CA ILE A 56 15.25 -12.02 5.49
C ILE A 56 15.60 -10.57 5.11
N ARG A 57 15.95 -10.34 3.84
CA ARG A 57 16.29 -9.01 3.33
C ARG A 57 15.12 -8.02 3.45
N LEU A 58 13.91 -8.41 3.05
CA LEU A 58 12.73 -7.56 3.18
C LEU A 58 12.40 -7.25 4.63
N PHE A 59 12.57 -8.22 5.52
CA PHE A 59 12.36 -8.02 6.95
C PHE A 59 13.36 -7.04 7.53
N ALA A 60 14.66 -7.23 7.27
CA ALA A 60 15.71 -6.33 7.74
C ALA A 60 15.50 -4.90 7.20
N MET A 61 15.14 -4.76 5.93
CA MET A 61 14.84 -3.47 5.33
C MET A 61 13.62 -2.81 5.97
N ARG A 62 12.54 -3.55 6.22
CA ARG A 62 11.36 -3.03 6.94
C ARG A 62 11.74 -2.48 8.31
N GLN A 63 12.52 -3.23 9.10
CA GLN A 63 12.96 -2.79 10.43
C GLN A 63 13.79 -1.50 10.34
N GLY A 64 14.77 -1.44 9.44
CA GLY A 64 15.60 -0.25 9.26
C GLY A 64 14.81 0.98 8.80
N LEU A 65 13.87 0.80 7.86
CA LEU A 65 13.01 1.90 7.40
C LEU A 65 12.10 2.42 8.50
N CYS A 66 11.51 1.53 9.31
CA CYS A 66 10.67 1.94 10.43
C CYS A 66 11.47 2.71 11.48
N GLU A 67 12.69 2.27 11.81
CA GLU A 67 13.59 3.01 12.71
C GLU A 67 13.92 4.42 12.18
N MET A 68 14.16 4.55 10.87
CA MET A 68 14.43 5.85 10.24
C MET A 68 13.20 6.77 10.24
N ILE A 69 12.00 6.21 10.05
CA ILE A 69 10.73 6.93 10.15
C ILE A 69 10.50 7.42 11.58
N ASP A 70 10.69 6.55 12.58
CA ASP A 70 10.48 6.87 14.00
C ASP A 70 11.45 7.97 14.47
N LYS A 71 12.68 7.96 13.95
CA LYS A 71 13.68 9.02 14.16
C LYS A 71 13.47 10.27 13.31
N GLN A 72 12.39 10.33 12.52
CA GLN A 72 12.07 11.43 11.61
C GLN A 72 13.20 11.74 10.61
N GLN A 73 14.05 10.75 10.31
CA GLN A 73 15.14 10.90 9.33
C GLN A 73 14.59 10.82 7.89
N ILE A 74 13.48 10.13 7.69
CA ILE A 74 12.75 10.07 6.42
C ILE A 74 11.23 10.17 6.65
N PRO A 75 10.46 10.71 5.70
CA PRO A 75 9.00 10.63 5.71
C PRO A 75 8.48 9.18 5.62
N LEU A 76 7.31 8.92 6.18
CA LEU A 76 6.62 7.62 6.08
C LEU A 76 6.46 7.17 4.62
N GLU A 77 6.02 8.08 3.73
CA GLU A 77 5.85 7.79 2.30
C GLU A 77 7.16 7.33 1.65
N THR A 78 8.28 7.95 2.01
CA THR A 78 9.60 7.56 1.52
C THR A 78 9.93 6.12 1.92
N GLY A 79 9.70 5.75 3.18
CA GLY A 79 9.91 4.37 3.62
C GLY A 79 8.97 3.38 2.92
N ILE A 80 7.71 3.76 2.68
CA ILE A 80 6.76 2.92 1.93
C ILE A 80 7.25 2.66 0.51
N ASN A 81 7.69 3.70 -0.19
CA ASN A 81 8.17 3.58 -1.56
C ASN A 81 9.45 2.75 -1.65
N LEU A 82 10.42 2.97 -0.74
CA LEU A 82 11.67 2.20 -0.72
C LEU A 82 11.41 0.71 -0.50
N TRP A 83 10.53 0.38 0.45
CA TRP A 83 10.18 -1.02 0.72
C TRP A 83 9.49 -1.69 -0.48
N ALA A 84 8.55 -0.98 -1.13
CA ALA A 84 7.84 -1.49 -2.30
C ALA A 84 8.78 -1.78 -3.49
N ILE A 85 9.76 -0.89 -3.74
CA ILE A 85 10.78 -1.07 -4.77
C ILE A 85 11.58 -2.35 -4.53
N GLU A 86 12.07 -2.55 -3.30
CA GLU A 86 12.84 -3.74 -2.96
C GLU A 86 12.01 -5.03 -3.08
N ARG A 87 10.76 -4.99 -2.61
CA ARG A 87 9.82 -6.12 -2.77
C ARG A 87 9.65 -6.47 -4.25
N GLN A 88 9.43 -5.47 -5.11
CA GLN A 88 9.24 -5.68 -6.53
C GLN A 88 10.48 -6.29 -7.20
N LYS A 89 11.68 -5.87 -6.79
CA LYS A 89 12.94 -6.43 -7.27
C LYS A 89 13.04 -7.92 -6.95
N ILE A 90 12.81 -8.30 -5.69
CA ILE A 90 12.87 -9.72 -5.26
C ILE A 90 11.84 -10.57 -6.01
N LEU A 91 10.62 -10.08 -6.18
CA LEU A 91 9.59 -10.80 -6.95
C LEU A 91 10.02 -11.01 -8.40
N THR A 92 10.57 -9.97 -9.03
CA THR A 92 11.05 -10.03 -10.41
C THR A 92 12.19 -11.04 -10.56
N GLU A 93 13.15 -11.04 -9.64
CA GLU A 93 14.27 -11.99 -9.61
C GLU A 93 13.78 -13.44 -9.47
N ARG A 94 12.79 -13.68 -8.59
CA ARG A 94 12.16 -15.01 -8.43
C ARG A 94 11.44 -15.46 -9.70
N THR A 95 10.61 -14.61 -10.29
CA THR A 95 9.88 -14.92 -11.53
C THR A 95 10.85 -15.26 -12.66
N LYS A 96 11.92 -14.48 -12.83
CA LYS A 96 12.96 -14.76 -13.83
C LYS A 96 13.64 -16.10 -13.58
N LYS A 97 13.96 -16.43 -12.32
CA LYS A 97 14.58 -17.70 -11.95
C LYS A 97 13.66 -18.89 -12.27
N GLU A 98 12.37 -18.78 -12.00
CA GLU A 98 11.39 -19.82 -12.33
C GLU A 98 11.22 -19.98 -13.84
N LEU A 99 11.12 -18.89 -14.60
CA LEU A 99 11.05 -18.94 -16.06
C LEU A 99 12.29 -19.65 -16.67
N ASN A 100 13.48 -19.33 -16.17
CA ASN A 100 14.72 -19.98 -16.60
C ASN A 100 14.75 -21.48 -16.25
N ARG A 101 14.16 -21.89 -15.12
CA ARG A 101 14.05 -23.31 -14.74
C ARG A 101 13.08 -24.05 -15.66
N LEU A 102 11.97 -23.44 -16.02
CA LEU A 102 10.96 -24.04 -16.91
C LEU A 102 11.49 -24.18 -18.33
N THR A 103 12.12 -23.16 -18.87
CA THR A 103 12.73 -23.19 -20.22
C THR A 103 13.82 -24.25 -20.34
N LYS A 104 14.68 -24.41 -19.30
CA LYS A 104 15.71 -25.46 -19.28
C LYS A 104 15.15 -26.88 -19.19
N LYS A 105 13.93 -27.08 -18.67
CA LYS A 105 13.30 -28.42 -18.61
C LYS A 105 12.68 -28.86 -19.94
N ILE A 106 12.43 -27.92 -20.86
CA ILE A 106 11.78 -28.16 -22.16
C ILE A 106 12.83 -28.32 -23.27
N SER A 107 14.04 -27.79 -23.08
CA SER A 107 15.20 -28.01 -23.94
C SER A 107 15.94 -29.29 -23.60
#